data_AF-A0A0K2JC88-F1
#
_entry.id   AF-A0A0K2JC88-F1
#
_cell.length_a   1.000
_cell.length_b   1.000
_cell.length_c   1.000
_cell.angle_alpha   90.00
_cell.angle_beta   90.00
_cell.angle_gamma   90.00
#
_symmetry.space_group_name_H-M   'P 1'
#
loop_
_entity.id
_entity.type
_entity.pdbx_description
1 polymer ?
#
loop_
_entity_poly.entity_id
_entity_poly.type
_entity_poly.pdbx_seq_one_letter_code
_entity_poly.pdbx_strand_id
1 'polypeptide(L)'
;MFENIPEMIKKSYIITICISSISLVTGILLQREEIYLGFFMGSLIALLNTYLLILGAYKIIYIKANGKIGGTFEFIKRMIIFCIGVLFVVYISKKYYADSVLRNIVATGAGSLSFKFSIFINNFISRYIKKY
;
A
#
# COMPACT_ATOMS: atom_id res chain seq x y z
N MET A 1 0.97 -15.88 -13.44
CA MET A 1 1.90 -15.01 -12.66
C MET A 1 1.58 -14.99 -11.17
N PHE A 2 0.30 -14.88 -10.77
CA PHE A 2 -0.08 -14.93 -9.36
C PHE A 2 0.03 -16.33 -8.73
N GLU A 3 0.01 -17.44 -9.49
CA GLU A 3 0.07 -18.81 -8.94
C GLU A 3 1.26 -19.04 -7.99
N ASN A 4 2.46 -18.61 -8.36
CA ASN A 4 3.69 -18.85 -7.58
C ASN A 4 3.90 -17.88 -6.39
N ILE A 5 2.96 -16.96 -6.14
CA ILE A 5 3.06 -16.05 -5.00
C ILE A 5 2.62 -16.80 -3.74
N PRO A 6 3.39 -16.70 -2.63
CA PRO A 6 3.00 -17.26 -1.35
C PRO A 6 1.56 -16.88 -0.97
N GLU A 7 0.76 -17.86 -0.56
CA GLU A 7 -0.66 -17.67 -0.25
C GLU A 7 -0.87 -16.58 0.82
N MET A 8 0.08 -16.46 1.75
CA MET A 8 0.11 -15.40 2.76
C MET A 8 0.14 -13.99 2.13
N ILE A 9 0.97 -13.77 1.11
CA ILE A 9 1.06 -12.46 0.43
C ILE A 9 -0.23 -12.16 -0.33
N LYS A 10 -0.83 -13.16 -1.00
CA LYS A 10 -2.12 -13.00 -1.68
C LYS A 10 -3.22 -12.57 -0.72
N LYS A 11 -3.35 -13.26 0.42
CA LYS A 11 -4.36 -12.92 1.44
C LYS A 11 -4.13 -11.52 2.01
N SER A 12 -2.89 -11.18 2.35
CA SER A 12 -2.56 -9.83 2.83
C SER A 12 -2.85 -8.75 1.79
N TYR A 13 -2.64 -9.03 0.51
CA TYR A 13 -2.98 -8.12 -0.58
C TYR A 13 -4.49 -7.89 -0.69
N ILE A 14 -5.29 -8.96 -0.60
CA ILE A 14 -6.76 -8.87 -0.57
C ILE A 14 -7.24 -8.06 0.65
N ILE A 15 -6.72 -8.33 1.84
CA ILE A 15 -7.04 -7.57 3.06
C ILE A 15 -6.71 -6.07 2.86
N THR A 16 -5.58 -5.75 2.21
CA THR A 16 -5.20 -4.36 1.93
C THR A 16 -6.20 -3.68 0.99
N ILE A 17 -6.69 -4.39 -0.04
CA ILE A 17 -7.76 -3.89 -0.92
C ILE A 17 -9.02 -3.61 -0.10
N CYS A 18 -9.43 -4.55 0.76
CA CYS A 18 -10.60 -4.36 1.63
C CYS A 18 -10.44 -3.13 2.54
N ILE A 19 -9.29 -2.98 3.21
CA ILE A 19 -8.99 -1.82 4.05
C ILE A 19 -9.07 -0.52 3.25
N SER A 20 -8.50 -0.49 2.04
CA SER A 20 -8.54 0.67 1.15
C SER A 20 -9.97 1.03 0.72
N SER A 21 -10.80 0.04 0.38
CA SER A 21 -12.20 0.27 0.02
C SER A 21 -13.02 0.76 1.20
N ILE A 22 -12.84 0.15 2.38
CA ILE A 22 -13.53 0.57 3.61
C ILE A 22 -13.13 2.00 3.95
N SER A 23 -11.84 2.35 3.92
CA SER A 23 -11.38 3.70 4.24
C SER A 23 -11.98 4.74 3.31
N LEU A 24 -12.12 4.44 2.02
CA LEU A 24 -12.75 5.36 1.06
C LEU A 24 -14.23 5.61 1.45
N VAL A 25 -15.00 4.53 1.65
CA VAL A 25 -16.43 4.64 1.99
C VAL A 25 -16.62 5.34 3.33
N THR A 26 -15.90 4.92 4.37
CA THR A 26 -16.01 5.53 5.70
C THR A 26 -15.55 6.98 5.71
N GLY A 27 -14.50 7.31 4.95
CA GLY A 27 -14.01 8.68 4.88
C GLY A 27 -15.01 9.61 4.21
N ILE A 28 -15.68 9.17 3.15
CA ILE A 28 -16.74 9.94 2.48
C ILE A 28 -17.94 10.13 3.41
N LEU A 29 -18.38 9.07 4.08
CA LEU A 29 -19.53 9.14 5.00
C LEU A 29 -19.28 10.04 6.21
N LEU A 30 -18.06 10.01 6.76
CA LEU A 30 -17.66 10.85 7.90
C LEU A 30 -17.23 12.26 7.48
N GLN A 31 -17.16 12.54 6.18
CA GLN A 31 -16.64 13.79 5.61
C GLN A 31 -15.25 14.15 6.15
N ARG A 32 -14.37 13.14 6.28
CA ARG A 32 -12.98 13.31 6.76
C ARG A 32 -12.01 13.09 5.63
N GLU A 33 -11.47 14.18 5.08
CA GLU A 33 -10.47 14.22 4.01
C GLU A 33 -9.21 13.43 4.35
N GLU A 34 -8.84 13.42 5.64
CA GLU A 34 -7.73 12.62 6.15
C GLU A 34 -7.89 11.14 5.78
N ILE A 35 -9.12 10.63 5.76
CA ILE A 35 -9.42 9.22 5.54
C ILE A 35 -9.65 8.92 4.05
N TYR A 36 -10.57 9.63 3.38
CA TYR A 36 -10.91 9.31 1.98
C TYR A 36 -9.88 9.80 0.96
N LEU A 37 -9.07 10.81 1.31
CA LEU A 37 -8.00 11.31 0.45
C LEU A 37 -6.65 10.80 0.97
N GLY A 38 -6.29 11.14 2.21
CA GLY A 38 -4.97 10.82 2.78
C GLY A 38 -4.74 9.32 2.90
N PHE A 39 -5.47 8.67 3.81
CA PHE A 39 -5.31 7.24 4.08
C PHE A 39 -5.54 6.38 2.85
N PHE A 40 -6.60 6.65 2.08
CA PHE A 40 -6.90 5.94 0.84
C PHE A 40 -5.79 6.04 -0.20
N MET A 41 -5.23 7.24 -0.42
CA MET A 41 -4.12 7.38 -1.37
C MET A 41 -2.87 6.66 -0.85
N GLY A 42 -2.63 6.70 0.46
CA GLY A 42 -1.59 5.91 1.11
C GLY A 42 -1.74 4.41 0.86
N SER A 43 -2.95 3.86 1.02
CA SER A 43 -3.21 2.44 0.78
C SER A 43 -3.08 2.05 -0.69
N LEU A 44 -3.45 2.94 -1.62
CA LEU A 44 -3.18 2.74 -3.06
C LEU A 44 -1.69 2.67 -3.37
N ILE A 45 -0.88 3.56 -2.79
CA ILE A 45 0.58 3.53 -2.91
C ILE A 45 1.12 2.19 -2.39
N ALA A 46 0.60 1.71 -1.25
CA ALA A 46 1.00 0.41 -0.68
C ALA A 46 0.67 -0.76 -1.62
N LEU A 47 -0.52 -0.76 -2.24
CA LEU A 47 -0.92 -1.78 -3.22
C LEU A 47 0.00 -1.78 -4.44
N LEU A 48 0.24 -0.62 -5.05
CA LEU A 48 1.14 -0.48 -6.20
C LEU A 48 2.57 -0.92 -5.87
N ASN A 49 3.09 -0.49 -4.72
CA ASN A 49 4.43 -0.88 -4.27
C ASN A 49 4.54 -2.39 -4.06
N THR A 50 3.51 -3.02 -3.49
CA THR A 50 3.48 -4.46 -3.29
C THR A 50 3.41 -5.21 -4.61
N TYR A 51 2.58 -4.75 -5.55
CA TYR A 51 2.48 -5.34 -6.87
C TYR A 51 3.83 -5.30 -7.63
N LEU A 52 4.52 -4.15 -7.58
CA LEU A 52 5.85 -4.01 -8.17
C LEU A 52 6.90 -4.86 -7.45
N LEU A 53 6.80 -4.99 -6.12
CA LEU A 53 7.69 -5.86 -5.35
C LEU A 53 7.55 -7.33 -5.80
N ILE A 54 6.32 -7.81 -5.97
CA ILE A 54 6.03 -9.17 -6.43
C ILE A 54 6.58 -9.39 -7.84
N LEU A 55 6.35 -8.45 -8.76
CA LEU A 55 6.89 -8.48 -10.12
C LEU A 55 8.42 -8.51 -10.13
N GLY A 56 9.06 -7.63 -9.35
CA GLY A 56 10.52 -7.56 -9.24
C GLY A 56 11.10 -8.84 -8.65
N ALA A 57 10.51 -9.38 -7.59
CA ALA A 57 10.92 -10.65 -7.00
C ALA A 57 10.80 -11.81 -7.99
N TYR A 58 9.70 -11.87 -8.75
CA TYR A 58 9.53 -12.89 -9.78
C TYR A 58 10.62 -12.81 -10.85
N LYS A 59 10.93 -11.61 -11.36
CA LYS A 59 12.00 -11.41 -12.35
C LYS A 59 13.38 -11.83 -11.81
N ILE A 60 13.70 -11.49 -10.57
CA ILE A 60 15.01 -11.83 -9.99
C ILE A 60 15.15 -13.35 -9.80
N ILE A 61 14.11 -14.00 -9.25
CA ILE A 61 14.14 -15.44 -8.92
C ILE A 61 14.11 -16.30 -10.19
N TYR A 62 13.21 -16.01 -11.12
CA TYR A 62 12.95 -16.90 -12.27
C TYR A 62 13.72 -16.53 -13.53
N ILE A 63 14.07 -15.25 -13.73
CA ILE A 63 14.69 -14.77 -14.98
C ILE A 63 16.22 -14.53 -14.79
N LYS A 64 16.78 -14.74 -13.59
CA LYS A 64 18.20 -14.50 -13.26
C LYS A 64 18.71 -13.12 -13.71
N ALA A 65 17.83 -12.12 -13.73
CA ALA A 65 18.23 -10.74 -14.06
C ALA A 65 19.24 -10.24 -13.02
N ASN A 66 20.40 -9.71 -13.45
CA ASN A 66 21.51 -9.17 -12.65
C ASN A 66 21.10 -8.73 -11.22
N GLY A 67 21.22 -9.66 -10.27
CA GLY A 67 20.43 -9.62 -9.03
C GLY A 67 20.62 -8.39 -8.16
N LYS A 68 21.83 -7.81 -8.13
CA LYS A 68 22.14 -6.66 -7.27
C LYS A 68 21.71 -5.32 -7.88
N ILE A 69 21.93 -5.12 -9.19
CA ILE A 69 21.58 -3.87 -9.88
C ILE A 69 20.08 -3.83 -10.18
N GLY A 70 19.49 -4.95 -10.62
CA GLY A 70 18.06 -5.06 -10.89
C GLY A 70 17.20 -4.86 -9.63
N GLY A 71 17.65 -5.41 -8.49
CA GLY A 71 16.97 -5.20 -7.21
C GLY A 71 16.95 -3.74 -6.76
N THR A 72 18.08 -3.04 -6.88
CA THR A 72 18.17 -1.60 -6.57
C THR A 72 17.30 -0.76 -7.49
N PHE A 73 17.23 -1.09 -8.79
CA PHE A 73 16.39 -0.37 -9.74
C PHE A 73 14.89 -0.51 -9.44
N GLU A 74 14.43 -1.72 -9.15
CA GLU A 74 13.03 -1.97 -8.75
C GLU A 74 12.70 -1.28 -7.41
N PHE A 75 13.67 -1.14 -6.51
CA PHE A 75 13.50 -0.37 -5.27
C PHE A 75 13.35 1.14 -5.52
N ILE A 76 14.22 1.74 -6.34
CA ILE A 76 14.15 3.16 -6.71
C ILE A 76 12.79 3.46 -7.37
N LYS A 77 12.32 2.59 -8.25
CA LYS A 77 11.01 2.73 -8.91
C LYS A 77 9.87 2.86 -7.90
N ARG A 78 9.87 2.03 -6.85
CA ARG A 78 8.87 2.09 -5.77
C ARG A 78 8.98 3.36 -4.93
N MET A 79 10.20 3.84 -4.67
CA MET A 79 10.40 5.11 -3.96
C MET A 79 9.90 6.31 -4.76
N ILE A 80 10.12 6.32 -6.08
CA ILE A 80 9.58 7.36 -6.97
C ILE A 80 8.04 7.37 -6.90
N ILE A 81 7.40 6.20 -6.96
CA ILE A 81 5.94 6.10 -6.87
C ILE A 81 5.42 6.61 -5.52
N PHE A 82 6.10 6.26 -4.43
CA PHE A 82 5.76 6.78 -3.11
C PHE A 82 5.85 8.31 -3.06
N CYS A 83 6.97 8.89 -3.52
CA CYS A 83 7.15 10.34 -3.55
C CYS A 83 6.10 11.04 -4.42
N ILE A 84 5.84 10.55 -5.63
CA ILE A 84 4.82 11.11 -6.53
C ILE A 84 3.44 11.04 -5.88
N GLY A 85 3.09 9.92 -5.26
CA GLY A 85 1.81 9.75 -4.57
C GLY A 85 1.63 10.74 -3.43
N VAL A 86 2.66 10.94 -2.60
CA VAL A 86 2.60 11.93 -1.50
C VAL A 86 2.52 13.36 -2.06
N LEU A 87 3.32 13.71 -3.08
CA LEU A 87 3.27 15.02 -3.72
C LEU A 87 1.88 15.33 -4.31
N PHE A 88 1.24 14.31 -4.90
CA PHE A 88 -0.13 14.42 -5.40
C PHE A 88 -1.13 14.73 -4.27
N VAL A 89 -1.02 14.05 -3.13
CA VAL A 89 -1.86 14.36 -1.94
C VAL A 89 -1.61 15.78 -1.46
N VAL A 90 -0.35 16.22 -1.38
CA VAL A 90 0.00 17.60 -0.98
C VAL A 90 -0.62 18.61 -1.93
N TYR A 91 -0.53 18.38 -3.24
CA TYR A 91 -1.09 19.27 -4.25
C TYR A 91 -2.61 19.40 -4.11
N ILE A 92 -3.34 18.29 -4.02
CA ILE A 92 -4.80 18.31 -3.83
C ILE A 92 -5.16 18.94 -2.49
N SER A 93 -4.44 18.60 -1.42
CA SER A 93 -4.71 19.14 -0.08
C SER A 93 -4.51 20.66 -0.06
N LYS A 94 -3.44 21.19 -0.66
CA LYS A 94 -3.24 22.65 -0.74
C LYS A 94 -4.35 23.35 -1.53
N LYS A 95 -4.90 22.70 -2.55
CA LYS A 95 -5.93 23.29 -3.41
C LYS A 95 -7.33 23.29 -2.79
N TYR A 96 -7.69 22.24 -2.06
CA TYR A 96 -9.06 22.05 -1.56
C TYR A 96 -9.19 22.00 -0.03
N TYR A 97 -8.09 21.78 0.70
CA TYR A 97 -8.06 21.49 2.15
C TYR A 97 -6.81 22.10 2.82
N ALA A 98 -6.60 23.41 2.65
CA ALA A 98 -5.36 24.09 3.05
C ALA A 98 -5.01 23.91 4.54
N ASP A 99 -6.01 23.87 5.41
CA ASP A 99 -5.84 23.72 6.86
C ASP A 99 -5.49 22.28 7.29
N SER A 100 -5.79 21.29 6.45
CA SER A 100 -5.63 19.86 6.75
C SER A 100 -4.46 19.18 6.04
N VAL A 101 -3.61 19.96 5.35
CA VAL A 101 -2.47 19.43 4.56
C VAL A 101 -1.60 18.48 5.38
N LEU A 102 -1.23 18.89 6.60
CA LEU A 102 -0.37 18.08 7.47
C LEU A 102 -1.05 16.76 7.86
N ARG A 103 -2.35 16.81 8.17
CA ARG A 103 -3.13 15.63 8.56
C ARG A 103 -3.29 14.67 7.39
N ASN A 104 -3.51 15.17 6.18
CA ASN A 104 -3.59 14.36 4.97
C ASN A 104 -2.25 13.69 4.65
N ILE A 105 -1.11 14.38 4.85
CA ILE A 105 0.22 13.78 4.70
C ILE A 105 0.43 12.65 5.72
N VAL A 106 0.11 12.91 6.99
CA VAL A 106 0.25 11.89 8.06
C VAL A 106 -0.64 10.68 7.79
N ALA A 107 -1.89 10.91 7.39
CA ALA A 107 -2.82 9.85 7.04
C ALA A 107 -2.36 9.07 5.80
N THR A 108 -1.73 9.72 4.81
CA THR A 108 -1.09 9.04 3.66
C THR A 108 0.06 8.16 4.11
N GLY A 109 0.87 8.62 5.07
CA GLY A 109 1.90 7.81 5.71
C GLY A 109 1.31 6.58 6.38
N ALA A 110 0.25 6.74 7.18
CA ALA A 110 -0.46 5.62 7.82
C ALA A 110 -1.04 4.64 6.78
N GLY A 111 -1.69 5.15 5.73
CA GLY A 111 -2.22 4.36 4.63
C GLY A 111 -1.13 3.59 3.88
N SER A 112 0.07 4.16 3.72
CA SER A 112 1.19 3.46 3.07
C SER A 112 1.68 2.23 3.84
N LEU A 113 1.35 2.13 5.13
CA LEU A 113 1.64 1.00 6.00
C LEU A 113 0.54 -0.08 5.97
N SER A 114 -0.56 0.15 5.25
CA SER A 114 -1.73 -0.77 5.22
C SER A 114 -1.36 -2.20 4.87
N PHE A 115 -0.39 -2.40 3.99
CA PHE A 115 0.07 -3.74 3.62
C PHE A 115 0.78 -4.46 4.78
N LYS A 116 1.57 -3.74 5.58
CA LYS A 116 2.22 -4.31 6.78
C LYS A 116 1.19 -4.67 7.84
N PHE A 117 0.20 -3.81 8.06
CA PHE A 117 -0.93 -4.12 8.93
C PHE A 117 -1.70 -5.34 8.43
N SER A 118 -1.90 -5.48 7.12
CA SER A 118 -2.57 -6.64 6.53
C SER A 118 -1.81 -7.94 6.75
N ILE A 119 -0.47 -7.93 6.66
CA ILE A 119 0.36 -9.09 7.03
C ILE A 119 0.17 -9.44 8.51
N PHE A 120 0.19 -8.45 9.39
CA PHE A 120 -0.01 -8.66 10.82
C PHE A 120 -1.38 -9.28 11.12
N ILE A 121 -2.45 -8.74 10.53
CA ILE A 121 -3.82 -9.26 10.65
C ILE A 121 -3.91 -10.69 10.12
N ASN A 122 -3.35 -10.96 8.94
CA ASN A 122 -3.37 -12.29 8.34
C ASN A 122 -2.63 -13.33 9.21
N ASN A 123 -1.49 -12.96 9.78
CA ASN A 123 -0.74 -13.81 10.71
C ASN A 123 -1.51 -14.04 12.01
N PHE A 124 -2.21 -13.03 12.53
CA PHE A 124 -3.05 -13.15 13.71
C PHE A 124 -4.23 -14.10 13.45
N ILE A 125 -4.97 -13.89 12.36
CA ILE A 125 -6.06 -14.77 11.91
C ILE A 125 -5.56 -16.21 11.74
N SER A 126 -4.43 -16.41 11.06
CA SER A 126 -3.89 -17.76 10.85
C SER A 126 -3.46 -18.46 12.14
N ARG A 127 -3.09 -17.71 13.20
CA ARG A 127 -2.69 -18.29 14.49
C ARG A 127 -3.87 -18.64 15.38
N TYR A 128 -4.90 -17.81 15.37
CA TYR A 128 -6.01 -17.92 16.33
C TYR A 128 -7.27 -18.57 15.76
N ILE A 129 -7.55 -18.38 14.47
CA ILE A 129 -8.79 -18.87 13.84
C ILE A 129 -8.58 -20.23 13.21
N LYS A 130 -7.40 -20.54 12.68
CA LYS A 130 -7.08 -21.84 12.06
C LYS A 130 -6.74 -22.96 13.05
N LYS A 131 -6.79 -22.68 14.35
CA LYS A 131 -6.51 -23.63 15.44
C LYS A 131 -7.80 -24.24 16.03
N TYR A 132 -8.95 -23.83 15.52
CA TYR A 132 -10.28 -24.42 15.70
C TYR A 132 -10.78 -24.95 14.36
#